data_AF-A0A953LMB1-F1
#
_entry.id   AF-A0A953LMB1-F1
#
_cell.length_a   1.000
_cell.length_b   1.000
_cell.length_c   1.000
_cell.angle_alpha   90.00
_cell.angle_beta   90.00
_cell.angle_gamma   90.00
#
_symmetry.space_group_name_H-M   'P 1'
#
loop_
_entity.id
_entity.type
_entity.pdbx_description
1 polymer ?
#
loop_
_entity_poly.entity_id
_entity_poly.type
_entity_poly.pdbx_seq_one_letter_code
_entity_poly.pdbx_strand_id
1 'polypeptide(L)'
;MAREALDWPFLDDEHRGLAAAAEAWCRAELGHVDHDDADAVCRSLVKRLGAAGWLQHCVPGEKSVFSARRICLMRETLAYHDGLAEPNSE
;
A
#
# COMPACT_ATOMS: atom_id res chain seq x y z
N MET A 1 9.31 6.11 0.92
CA MET A 1 10.00 4.81 1.11
C MET A 1 11.51 5.03 1.03
N ALA A 2 12.28 4.52 2.01
CA ALA A 2 13.74 4.54 1.93
C ALA A 2 14.18 3.54 0.86
N ARG A 3 14.59 4.03 -0.31
CA ARG A 3 14.88 3.19 -1.48
C ARG A 3 16.00 2.17 -1.22
N GLU A 4 16.87 2.49 -0.27
CA GLU A 4 17.97 1.67 0.23
C GLU A 4 17.50 0.38 0.94
N ALA A 5 16.29 0.37 1.53
CA ALA A 5 15.75 -0.81 2.19
C ALA A 5 15.38 -1.92 1.18
N LEU A 6 15.06 -1.56 -0.06
CA LEU A 6 14.73 -2.50 -1.15
C LEU A 6 15.93 -3.30 -1.67
N ASP A 7 17.15 -2.84 -1.38
CA ASP A 7 18.41 -3.49 -1.78
C ASP A 7 18.88 -4.55 -0.76
N TRP A 8 18.17 -4.70 0.36
CA TRP A 8 18.53 -5.69 1.37
C TRP A 8 18.35 -7.13 0.87
N PRO A 9 19.17 -8.08 1.35
CA PRO A 9 19.12 -9.48 0.90
C PRO A 9 17.82 -10.22 1.27
N PHE A 10 16.93 -9.57 2.02
CA PHE A 10 15.62 -10.09 2.38
C PHE A 10 14.56 -9.84 1.29
N LEU A 11 14.83 -8.94 0.35
CA LEU A 11 13.92 -8.53 -0.71
C LEU A 11 14.51 -8.89 -2.08
N ASP A 12 13.72 -9.63 -2.86
CA ASP A 12 14.06 -10.02 -4.23
C ASP A 12 13.43 -9.05 -5.26
N ASP A 13 13.62 -9.36 -6.54
CA ASP A 13 13.10 -8.56 -7.64
C ASP A 13 11.57 -8.49 -7.67
N GLU A 14 10.88 -9.52 -7.15
CA GLU A 14 9.43 -9.51 -7.05
C GLU A 14 8.97 -8.44 -6.05
N HIS A 15 9.66 -8.33 -4.92
CA HIS A 15 9.37 -7.30 -3.91
C HIS A 15 9.66 -5.90 -4.44
N ARG A 16 10.75 -5.70 -5.20
CA ARG A 16 11.07 -4.44 -5.87
C ARG A 16 10.02 -4.04 -6.90
N GLY A 17 9.57 -5.00 -7.72
CA GLY A 17 8.51 -4.80 -8.69
C GLY A 17 7.18 -4.43 -8.03
N LEU A 18 6.82 -5.11 -6.94
CA LEU A 18 5.62 -4.82 -6.16
C LEU A 18 5.65 -3.40 -5.60
N ALA A 19 6.77 -3.02 -4.98
CA ALA A 19 6.97 -1.69 -4.41
C ALA A 19 6.81 -0.59 -5.47
N ALA A 20 7.47 -0.74 -6.62
CA ALA A 20 7.40 0.22 -7.71
C ALA A 20 5.99 0.34 -8.31
N ALA A 21 5.30 -0.78 -8.49
CA ALA A 21 3.93 -0.80 -9.00
C ALA A 21 2.94 -0.14 -8.03
N ALA A 22 3.08 -0.42 -6.73
CA ALA A 22 2.26 0.20 -5.69
C ALA A 22 2.49 1.71 -5.63
N GLU A 23 3.75 2.16 -5.69
CA GLU A 23 4.12 3.58 -5.67
C GLU A 23 3.54 4.34 -6.89
N ALA A 24 3.61 3.74 -8.08
CA ALA A 24 3.02 4.31 -9.29
C ALA A 24 1.49 4.42 -9.19
N TRP A 25 0.83 3.39 -8.67
CA TRP A 25 -0.61 3.40 -8.45
C TRP A 25 -1.03 4.45 -7.43
N CYS A 26 -0.33 4.52 -6.29
CA CYS A 26 -0.61 5.51 -5.25
C CYS A 26 -0.49 6.95 -5.78
N ARG A 27 0.52 7.24 -6.61
CA ARG A 27 0.64 8.57 -7.23
C ARG A 27 -0.51 8.90 -8.18
N ALA A 28 -0.98 7.92 -8.95
CA ALA A 28 -2.08 8.13 -9.88
C ALA A 28 -3.42 8.30 -9.17
N GLU A 29 -3.64 7.56 -8.08
CA GLU A 29 -4.95 7.41 -7.46
C GLU A 29 -5.10 8.22 -6.15
N LEU A 30 -4.07 8.33 -5.32
CA LEU A 30 -4.20 8.86 -3.96
C LEU A 30 -3.91 10.36 -3.81
N GLY A 31 -3.53 11.06 -4.88
CA GLY A 31 -3.08 12.46 -4.77
C GLY A 31 -4.12 13.51 -4.36
N HIS A 32 -5.41 13.17 -4.25
CA HIS A 32 -6.51 14.11 -4.01
C HIS A 32 -7.55 13.57 -2.99
N VAL A 33 -7.10 12.83 -1.98
CA VAL A 33 -8.01 12.35 -0.95
C VAL A 33 -8.24 13.48 0.06
N ASP A 34 -9.47 13.94 0.19
CA ASP A 34 -9.91 14.91 1.18
C ASP A 34 -10.31 14.17 2.47
N HIS A 35 -9.75 14.56 3.62
CA HIS A 35 -9.81 13.80 4.88
C HIS A 35 -10.93 14.26 5.82
N ASP A 36 -11.86 15.10 5.36
CA ASP A 36 -12.98 15.61 6.16
C ASP A 36 -13.92 14.50 6.71
N ASP A 37 -14.02 13.36 6.04
CA ASP A 37 -14.76 12.17 6.51
C ASP A 37 -13.89 10.91 6.38
N ALA A 38 -13.15 10.60 7.45
CA ALA A 38 -12.26 9.45 7.52
C ALA A 38 -12.95 8.11 7.19
N ASP A 39 -14.22 7.94 7.54
CA ASP A 39 -14.98 6.72 7.30
C ASP A 39 -15.32 6.56 5.81
N ALA A 40 -15.82 7.63 5.19
CA ALA A 40 -16.11 7.66 3.75
C ALA A 40 -14.84 7.47 2.93
N VAL A 41 -13.75 8.12 3.34
CA VAL A 41 -12.42 7.99 2.73
C VAL A 41 -11.92 6.56 2.83
N CYS A 42 -11.91 5.96 4.02
CA CYS A 42 -11.46 4.58 4.21
C CYS A 42 -12.24 3.59 3.32
N ARG A 43 -13.57 3.73 3.24
CA ARG A 43 -14.40 2.88 2.36
C ARG A 43 -14.07 3.07 0.89
N SER A 44 -13.82 4.31 0.46
CA SER A 44 -13.39 4.62 -0.91
C SER A 44 -12.04 3.99 -1.21
N LEU A 45 -11.06 4.15 -0.32
CA LEU A 45 -9.72 3.58 -0.46
C LEU A 45 -9.74 2.06 -0.54
N VAL A 46 -10.45 1.38 0.38
CA VAL A 46 -10.56 -0.09 0.36
C VAL A 46 -11.20 -0.58 -0.94
N LYS A 47 -12.23 0.12 -1.46
CA LYS A 47 -12.83 -0.23 -2.76
C LYS A 47 -11.85 -0.07 -3.91
N ARG A 48 -11.08 1.01 -3.95
CA ARG A 48 -10.09 1.29 -5.01
C ARG A 48 -8.93 0.29 -4.97
N LEU A 49 -8.42 0.00 -3.77
CA LEU A 49 -7.41 -1.03 -3.55
C LEU A 49 -7.90 -2.42 -3.97
N GLY A 50 -9.16 -2.75 -3.66
CA GLY A 50 -9.79 -4.00 -4.07
C GLY A 50 -9.95 -4.10 -5.59
N ALA A 51 -10.43 -3.04 -6.23
CA ALA A 51 -10.62 -2.98 -7.69
C ALA A 51 -9.30 -3.09 -8.46
N ALA A 52 -8.22 -2.52 -7.93
CA ALA A 52 -6.88 -2.63 -8.51
C ALA A 52 -6.15 -3.94 -8.13
N GLY A 53 -6.78 -4.81 -7.34
CA GLY A 53 -6.23 -6.12 -6.97
C GLY A 53 -5.21 -6.10 -5.83
N TRP A 54 -4.92 -4.96 -5.21
CA TRP A 54 -3.88 -4.85 -4.19
C TRP A 54 -4.17 -5.66 -2.91
N LEU A 55 -5.44 -5.85 -2.57
CA LEU A 55 -5.85 -6.59 -1.37
C LEU A 55 -5.43 -8.07 -1.37
N GLN A 56 -5.16 -8.65 -2.55
CA GLN A 56 -4.68 -10.02 -2.67
C GLN A 56 -3.28 -10.23 -2.04
N HIS A 57 -2.49 -9.16 -1.91
CA HIS A 57 -1.18 -9.21 -1.27
C HIS A 57 -1.28 -9.18 0.26
N CYS A 58 -2.41 -8.71 0.80
CA CYS A 58 -2.69 -8.64 2.24
C CYS A 58 -3.41 -9.88 2.76
N VAL A 59 -4.28 -10.47 1.94
CA VAL A 59 -5.06 -11.65 2.29
C VAL A 59 -4.81 -12.72 1.23
N PRO A 60 -3.97 -13.74 1.51
CA PRO A 60 -3.76 -14.82 0.56
C PRO A 60 -5.08 -15.59 0.36
N GLY A 61 -5.52 -15.73 -0.89
CA GLY A 61 -6.59 -16.65 -1.25
C GLY A 61 -6.16 -18.12 -1.07
N GLU A 62 -7.07 -19.07 -1.27
CA GLU A 62 -6.83 -20.52 -1.03
C GLU A 62 -5.57 -21.10 -1.72
N LYS A 63 -5.10 -20.46 -2.80
CA LYS A 63 -3.94 -20.91 -3.58
C LYS A 63 -2.70 -20.01 -3.44
N SER A 64 -2.74 -18.98 -2.60
CA SER A 64 -1.64 -18.04 -2.42
C SER A 64 -0.92 -18.28 -1.10
N VAL A 65 0.40 -18.06 -1.09
CA VAL A 65 1.21 -18.13 0.12
C VAL A 65 1.23 -16.76 0.80
N PHE A 66 1.03 -16.75 2.11
CA PHE A 66 1.20 -15.55 2.93
C PHE A 66 2.64 -15.04 2.85
N SER A 67 2.81 -13.73 2.60
CA SER A 67 4.13 -13.10 2.64
C SER A 67 4.09 -11.84 3.51
N ALA A 68 4.68 -11.94 4.71
CA ALA A 68 4.81 -10.79 5.60
C ALA A 68 5.56 -9.62 4.93
N ARG A 69 6.57 -9.92 4.09
CA ARG A 69 7.34 -8.91 3.36
C ARG A 69 6.47 -8.09 2.41
N ARG A 70 5.58 -8.74 1.66
CA ARG A 70 4.65 -8.06 0.73
C ARG A 70 3.67 -7.15 1.49
N ILE A 71 3.16 -7.63 2.62
CA ILE A 71 2.24 -6.84 3.47
C ILE A 71 2.95 -5.62 4.04
N CYS A 72 4.15 -5.78 4.59
CA CYS A 72 4.93 -4.67 5.12
C CYS A 72 5.21 -3.62 4.04
N LEU A 73 5.66 -4.04 2.85
CA LEU A 73 5.90 -3.13 1.72
C LEU A 73 4.64 -2.39 1.28
N MET A 74 3.51 -3.09 1.19
CA MET A 74 2.24 -2.46 0.80
C MET A 74 1.80 -1.44 1.86
N ARG A 75 1.84 -1.80 3.15
CA ARG A 75 1.47 -0.89 4.25
C ARG A 75 2.39 0.34 4.30
N GLU A 76 3.69 0.15 4.15
CA GLU A 76 4.65 1.26 4.12
C GLU A 76 4.39 2.19 2.92
N THR A 77 4.19 1.62 1.73
CA THR A 77 3.93 2.40 0.51
C THR A 77 2.64 3.20 0.64
N LEU A 78 1.57 2.60 1.15
CA LEU A 78 0.30 3.27 1.36
C LEU A 78 0.43 4.40 2.40
N ALA A 79 1.05 4.12 3.55
CA ALA A 79 1.26 5.13 4.60
C ALA A 79 2.09 6.33 4.14
N TYR A 80 3.02 6.14 3.19
CA TYR A 80 3.80 7.23 2.60
C TYR A 80 2.97 8.16 1.70
N HIS A 81 1.90 7.64 1.10
CA HIS A 81 1.10 8.36 0.11
C HIS A 81 -0.23 8.89 0.66
N ASP A 82 -0.81 8.20 1.62
CA ASP A 82 -2.02 8.62 2.30
C ASP A 82 -1.85 8.30 3.80
N GLY A 83 -1.54 9.35 4.55
CA GLY A 83 -1.26 9.31 5.97
C GLY A 83 -2.52 9.16 6.82
N LEU A 84 -3.49 8.32 6.42
CA LEU A 84 -4.65 7.98 7.26
C LEU A 84 -4.26 7.36 8.62
N ALA A 85 -2.96 7.15 8.84
CA ALA A 85 -2.35 6.67 10.09
C ALA A 85 -1.66 7.77 10.92
N GLU A 86 -1.57 9.02 10.46
CA GLU A 86 -1.15 10.15 11.30
C GLU A 86 -2.38 10.99 11.65
N PRO A 87 -2.90 10.92 12.90
CA PRO A 87 -3.82 11.93 13.37
C PRO A 87 -3.07 13.26 13.36
N ASN A 88 -3.35 14.10 12.34
CA ASN A 88 -2.87 15.47 12.33
C ASN A 88 -3.48 16.16 13.55
N SER A 89 -2.68 16.27 14.60
CA SER A 89 -3.04 16.96 15.83
C SER A 89 -2.55 18.39 15.68
N GLU A 90 -3.43 19.27 15.20
CA GLU A 90 -3.35 20.72 15.43
C GLU A 90 -4.73 21.24 15.82
#